data_AF-A0A3D1A400-F1
#
_entry.id   AF-A0A3D1A400-F1
#
_cell.length_a   1.000
_cell.length_b   1.000
_cell.length_c   1.000
_cell.angle_alpha   90.00
_cell.angle_beta   90.00
_cell.angle_gamma   90.00
#
_symmetry.space_group_name_H-M   'P 1'
#
loop_
_entity.id
_entity.type
_entity.pdbx_description
1 polymer ?
#
loop_
_entity_poly.entity_id
_entity_poly.type
_entity_poly.pdbx_seq_one_letter_code
_entity_poly.pdbx_strand_id
1 'polypeptide(L)'
;MDRKTGKVLRHWDKPQVKAGGDPMQEALKKMQAEKARLDSYFNNAGKSLEDKKKELEQKFEEEKKRIEDSGDKSRPESPFDLD
;
A
#
# COMPACT_ATOMS: atom_id res chain seq x y z
N MET A 1 -23.52 1.20 23.99
CA MET A 1 -24.28 1.26 25.26
C MET A 1 -24.27 2.71 25.70
N ASP A 2 -25.44 3.33 25.82
CA ASP A 2 -25.55 4.67 26.41
C ASP A 2 -25.23 4.59 27.92
N ARG A 3 -24.25 5.36 28.40
CA ARG A 3 -23.76 5.28 29.79
C ARG A 3 -24.73 5.89 30.82
N LYS A 4 -25.75 6.65 30.39
CA LYS A 4 -26.77 7.25 31.27
C LYS A 4 -28.06 6.43 31.29
N THR A 5 -28.45 5.81 30.18
CA THR A 5 -29.74 5.09 30.07
C THR A 5 -29.62 3.57 29.95
N GLY A 6 -28.40 3.03 29.79
CA GLY A 6 -28.18 1.59 29.65
C GLY A 6 -28.83 0.99 28.40
N LYS A 7 -29.28 1.81 27.45
CA LYS A 7 -29.91 1.34 26.21
C LYS A 7 -28.83 0.93 25.19
N VAL A 8 -29.08 -0.19 24.54
CA VAL A 8 -28.26 -0.70 23.44
C VAL A 8 -28.41 0.26 22.26
N LEU A 9 -27.30 0.93 21.91
CA LEU A 9 -27.27 1.95 20.84
C LEU A 9 -27.45 1.35 19.44
N ARG A 10 -27.04 0.09 19.26
CA ARG A 10 -27.15 -0.60 17.97
C ARG A 10 -27.13 -2.10 18.20
N HIS A 11 -28.04 -2.80 17.54
CA HIS A 11 -28.01 -4.25 17.41
C HIS A 11 -27.21 -4.58 16.15
N TRP A 12 -26.30 -5.55 16.24
CA TRP A 12 -25.61 -6.06 15.06
C TRP A 12 -26.54 -7.03 14.35
N ASP A 13 -26.94 -6.69 13.12
CA ASP A 13 -27.77 -7.58 12.31
C ASP A 13 -26.99 -8.85 12.00
N LYS A 14 -27.61 -10.01 12.26
CA LYS A 14 -26.97 -11.29 11.97
C LYS A 14 -26.73 -11.37 10.46
N PRO A 15 -25.51 -11.76 10.02
CA PRO A 15 -25.24 -11.91 8.60
C PRO A 15 -26.21 -12.92 8.00
N GLN A 16 -26.90 -12.51 6.93
CA GLN A 16 -27.81 -13.35 6.17
C GLN A 16 -26.98 -14.42 5.44
N VAL A 17 -26.87 -15.60 6.02
CA VAL A 17 -26.26 -16.77 5.38
C VAL A 17 -27.27 -17.33 4.39
N LYS A 18 -26.87 -17.55 3.13
CA LYS A 18 -27.74 -18.16 2.12
C LYS A 18 -28.19 -19.54 2.61
N ALA A 19 -29.50 -19.79 2.59
CA ALA A 19 -30.04 -21.09 2.99
C ALA A 19 -29.54 -22.18 2.02
N GLY A 20 -28.78 -23.14 2.55
CA GLY A 20 -28.31 -24.33 1.81
C GLY A 20 -26.83 -24.38 1.43
N GLY A 21 -26.04 -23.34 1.72
CA GLY A 21 -24.58 -23.36 1.53
C GLY A 21 -23.84 -23.65 2.85
N ASP A 22 -22.76 -24.43 2.81
CA ASP A 22 -21.86 -24.59 3.97
C ASP A 22 -21.12 -23.26 4.23
N PRO A 23 -21.41 -22.55 5.34
CA PRO A 23 -20.80 -21.25 5.64
C PRO A 23 -19.29 -21.31 5.77
N MET A 24 -18.75 -22.48 6.17
CA MET A 24 -17.32 -22.68 6.33
C MET A 24 -16.61 -22.73 4.97
N GLN A 25 -17.21 -23.39 3.98
CA GLN A 25 -16.68 -23.42 2.62
C GLN A 25 -16.72 -22.04 1.94
N GLU A 26 -17.78 -21.25 2.15
CA GLU A 26 -17.85 -19.89 1.64
C GLU A 26 -16.79 -18.98 2.29
N ALA A 27 -16.59 -19.10 3.60
CA ALA A 27 -15.55 -18.37 4.31
C ALA A 27 -14.15 -18.71 3.80
N LEU A 28 -13.85 -20.00 3.58
CA LEU A 28 -12.58 -20.46 3.02
C LEU A 28 -12.36 -19.91 1.60
N LYS A 29 -13.38 -19.92 0.74
CA LYS A 29 -13.29 -19.33 -0.60
C LYS A 29 -12.99 -17.84 -0.56
N LYS A 30 -13.65 -17.09 0.33
CA LYS A 30 -13.39 -15.66 0.52
C LYS A 30 -11.96 -15.42 1.00
N MET A 31 -11.49 -16.19 1.96
CA MET A 31 -10.12 -16.07 2.49
C MET A 31 -9.06 -16.34 1.41
N GLN A 32 -9.27 -17.35 0.56
CA GLN A 32 -8.37 -17.63 -0.56
C GLN A 32 -8.37 -16.50 -1.61
N ALA A 33 -9.55 -15.96 -1.93
CA ALA A 33 -9.68 -14.84 -2.87
C ALA A 33 -9.01 -13.55 -2.34
N GLU A 34 -9.18 -13.26 -1.05
CA GLU A 34 -8.52 -12.12 -0.41
C GLU A 34 -7.01 -12.29 -0.37
N LYS A 35 -6.50 -13.49 -0.05
CA LYS A 35 -5.07 -13.78 -0.11
C LYS A 35 -4.49 -13.52 -1.49
N ALA A 36 -5.13 -14.05 -2.54
CA ALA A 36 -4.67 -13.84 -3.93
C ALA A 36 -4.67 -12.35 -4.32
N ARG A 37 -5.69 -11.59 -3.88
CA ARG A 37 -5.76 -10.14 -4.12
C ARG A 37 -4.62 -9.40 -3.41
N LEU A 38 -4.36 -9.73 -2.15
CA LEU A 38 -3.29 -9.10 -1.36
C LEU A 38 -1.91 -9.45 -1.94
N ASP A 39 -1.67 -10.72 -2.28
CA ASP A 39 -0.42 -11.15 -2.90
C ASP A 39 -0.18 -10.40 -4.21
N SER A 40 -1.20 -10.23 -5.05
CA SER A 40 -1.10 -9.43 -6.29
C SER A 40 -0.78 -7.96 -5.99
N TYR A 41 -1.47 -7.35 -5.02
CA TYR A 41 -1.24 -5.96 -4.64
C TYR A 41 0.19 -5.71 -4.16
N PHE A 42 0.68 -6.53 -3.22
CA PHE A 42 2.02 -6.37 -2.67
C PHE A 42 3.11 -6.69 -3.68
N ASN A 43 2.94 -7.70 -4.52
CA ASN A 43 3.91 -8.00 -5.58
C ASN A 43 4.02 -6.86 -6.59
N ASN A 44 2.88 -6.27 -6.99
CA ASN A 44 2.88 -5.13 -7.92
C ASN A 44 3.46 -3.87 -7.28
N ALA A 45 3.12 -3.60 -6.01
CA ALA A 45 3.68 -2.48 -5.26
C ALA A 45 5.20 -2.63 -5.07
N GLY A 46 5.67 -3.85 -4.77
CA GLY A 46 7.10 -4.16 -4.64
C GLY A 46 7.87 -3.90 -5.94
N LYS A 47 7.33 -4.37 -7.08
CA LYS A 47 7.91 -4.09 -8.41
C LYS A 47 7.96 -2.59 -8.69
N SER A 48 6.87 -1.87 -8.46
CA SER A 48 6.84 -0.41 -8.70
C SER A 48 7.85 0.34 -7.83
N LEU A 49 8.06 -0.08 -6.59
CA LEU A 49 9.10 0.51 -5.72
C LEU A 49 10.50 0.20 -6.22
N GLU A 50 10.74 -1.03 -6.68
CA GLU A 50 12.04 -1.42 -7.23
C GLU A 50 12.36 -0.66 -8.53
N ASP A 51 11.37 -0.47 -9.40
CA ASP A 51 11.51 0.30 -10.64
C ASP A 51 11.82 1.77 -10.35
N LYS A 52 11.08 2.39 -9.40
CA LYS A 52 11.37 3.77 -8.95
C LYS A 52 12.75 3.90 -8.34
N LYS A 53 13.19 2.91 -7.57
CA LYS A 53 14.54 2.90 -6.99
C LYS A 53 15.59 2.87 -8.09
N LYS A 54 15.44 2.00 -9.10
CA LYS A 54 16.35 1.94 -10.25
C LYS A 54 16.38 3.25 -11.04
N GLU A 55 15.22 3.87 -11.28
CA GLU A 55 15.13 5.15 -11.97
C GLU A 55 15.86 6.26 -11.20
N LEU A 56 15.66 6.33 -9.87
CA LEU A 56 16.34 7.30 -9.02
C LEU A 56 17.86 7.08 -8.96
N GLU A 57 18.30 5.82 -8.87
CA GLU A 57 19.72 5.47 -8.90
C GLU A 57 20.36 5.84 -10.24
N GLN A 58 19.68 5.62 -11.37
CA GLN A 58 20.17 6.01 -12.69
C GLN A 58 20.34 7.53 -12.81
N LYS A 59 19.30 8.30 -12.43
CA LYS A 59 19.36 9.77 -12.44
C LYS A 59 20.48 10.29 -11.53
N PHE A 60 20.66 9.66 -10.38
CA PHE A 60 21.75 10.02 -9.46
C PHE A 60 23.13 9.78 -10.07
N GLU A 61 23.37 8.63 -10.70
CA GLU A 61 24.65 8.33 -11.34
C GLU A 61 24.90 9.18 -12.58
N GLU A 62 23.87 9.50 -13.37
CA GLU A 62 23.96 10.45 -14.49
C GLU A 62 24.35 11.85 -14.00
N GLU A 63 23.71 12.34 -12.95
CA GLU A 63 23.99 13.64 -12.35
C GLU A 63 25.39 13.68 -11.73
N LYS A 64 25.80 12.61 -11.04
CA LYS A 64 27.15 12.47 -10.50
C LYS A 64 28.20 12.54 -11.61
N LYS A 65 28.01 11.83 -12.72
CA LYS A 65 28.89 11.93 -13.90
C LYS A 65 28.91 13.35 -14.48
N ARG A 66 27.76 14.00 -14.60
CA ARG A 66 27.67 15.40 -15.04
C ARG A 66 28.51 16.32 -14.16
N ILE A 67 28.47 16.15 -12.84
CA ILE A 67 29.24 16.94 -11.89
C ILE A 67 30.74 16.64 -12.00
N GLU A 68 31.12 15.36 -12.12
CA GLU A 68 32.51 14.93 -12.31
C GLU A 68 33.11 15.50 -13.61
N ASP A 69 32.37 15.45 -14.72
CA ASP A 69 32.81 15.94 -16.04
C ASP A 69 32.80 17.47 -16.14
N SER A 70 31.84 18.14 -15.51
CA SER A 70 31.72 19.62 -15.55
C SER A 70 32.59 20.33 -14.51
N GLY A 71 33.05 19.60 -13.47
CA GLY A 71 33.79 20.17 -12.36
C GLY A 71 32.96 21.13 -11.49
N ASP A 72 31.63 21.07 -11.60
CA ASP A 72 30.73 21.90 -10.81
C ASP A 72 30.84 21.53 -9.31
N LYS A 73 31.06 22.54 -8.47
CA LYS A 73 31.16 22.39 -7.00
C LYS A 73 29.96 23.02 -6.29
N SER A 74 28.94 23.41 -7.03
CA SER A 74 27.70 23.92 -6.47
C SER A 74 27.04 22.87 -5.58
N ARG A 75 26.38 23.33 -4.51
CA ARG A 75 25.68 22.44 -3.59
C ARG A 75 24.43 21.88 -4.30
N PRO A 76 24.12 20.57 -4.17
CA PRO A 76 22.89 20.03 -4.70
C PRO A 76 21.66 20.75 -4.14
N GLU A 77 20.64 20.94 -4.96
CA GLU A 77 19.35 21.49 -4.52
C GLU A 77 18.74 20.60 -3.44
N SER A 78 18.41 21.18 -2.28
CA SER A 78 17.71 20.45 -1.22
C SER A 78 16.25 20.25 -1.62
N PRO A 79 15.63 19.11 -1.29
CA PRO A 79 14.18 18.93 -1.45
C PRO A 79 13.34 19.92 -0.62
N PHE A 80 13.97 20.72 0.25
CA PHE A 80 13.35 21.79 1.04
C PHE A 80 13.68 23.20 0.54
N ASP A 81 14.49 23.34 -0.52
CA ASP A 81 14.88 24.64 -1.10
C ASP A 81 13.92 25.10 -2.23
N LEU A 82 12.88 24.30 -2.53
CA LEU A 82 11.84 24.63 -3.51
C LEU A 82 10.61 25.20 -2.78
N ASP A 83 10.44 26.54 -2.84
CA ASP A 83 9.18 27.25 -2.49
C ASP A 83 8.08 26.96 -3.52
#